data_AF-A0A7C0VQ24-F1
#
_entry.id   AF-A0A7C0VQ24-F1
#
_cell.length_a   1.000
_cell.length_b   1.000
_cell.length_c   1.000
_cell.angle_alpha   90.00
_cell.angle_beta   90.00
_cell.angle_gamma   90.00
#
_symmetry.space_group_name_H-M   'P 1'
#
loop_
_entity.id
_entity.type
_entity.pdbx_description
1 polymer ?
#
loop_
_entity_poly.entity_id
_entity_poly.type
_entity_poly.pdbx_seq_one_letter_code
_entity_poly.pdbx_strand_id
1 'polypeptide(L)'
;MTRYQGRSRRKPSGGLYRPFRKPKKYELGRDYIPTLLSTTEIRRKIRVRGGNYKILLLRAAYANVSDPKTGMTKKVKVLRVVD
;
A
#
# COMPACT_ATOMS: atom_id res chain seq x y z
N MET A 1 1.66 -11.97 7.62
CA MET A 1 2.16 -13.03 6.73
C MET A 1 2.77 -12.36 5.50
N THR A 2 3.37 -13.11 4.58
CA THR A 2 4.09 -12.55 3.42
C THR A 2 3.43 -13.04 2.15
N ARG A 3 2.95 -12.13 1.29
CA ARG A 3 2.26 -12.49 0.03
C ARG A 3 3.27 -12.72 -1.09
N TYR A 4 3.18 -13.84 -1.80
CA TYR A 4 4.01 -14.09 -2.99
C TYR A 4 3.44 -13.35 -4.20
N GLN A 5 4.26 -12.55 -4.88
CA GLN A 5 3.88 -11.73 -6.05
C GLN A 5 4.50 -12.22 -7.37
N GLY A 6 5.16 -13.38 -7.36
CA GLY A 6 5.73 -13.95 -8.59
C GLY A 6 4.68 -14.64 -9.46
N ARG A 7 5.11 -15.68 -10.18
CA ARG A 7 4.26 -16.40 -11.13
C ARG A 7 3.05 -17.03 -10.44
N SER A 8 1.90 -17.04 -11.13
CA SER A 8 0.74 -17.82 -10.70
C SER A 8 1.10 -19.29 -10.49
N ARG A 9 0.34 -19.95 -9.61
CA ARG A 9 0.45 -21.40 -9.37
C ARG A 9 0.06 -22.22 -10.60
N ARG A 10 -0.76 -21.69 -11.51
CA ARG A 10 -1.29 -22.40 -12.68
C ARG A 10 -0.88 -21.76 -14.01
N LYS A 11 -0.75 -22.59 -15.04
CA LYS A 11 -0.59 -22.22 -16.46
C LYS A 11 -1.86 -21.55 -16.98
N PRO A 12 -1.78 -20.73 -18.04
CA PRO A 12 -2.97 -20.28 -18.77
C PRO A 12 -3.85 -21.45 -19.23
N SER A 13 -3.25 -22.59 -19.57
CA SER A 13 -3.95 -23.84 -19.90
C SER A 13 -4.52 -24.61 -18.69
N GLY A 14 -4.39 -24.09 -17.46
CA GLY A 14 -4.94 -24.70 -16.24
C GLY A 14 -4.03 -25.69 -15.51
N GLY A 15 -2.99 -26.23 -16.17
CA GLY A 15 -2.04 -27.15 -15.54
C GLY A 15 -1.25 -26.50 -14.38
N LEU A 16 -1.02 -27.24 -13.29
CA LEU A 16 -0.27 -26.76 -12.13
C LEU A 16 1.23 -26.67 -12.46
N TYR A 17 1.88 -25.56 -12.09
CA TYR A 17 3.33 -25.46 -12.19
C TYR A 17 4.02 -26.20 -11.04
N ARG A 18 5.07 -26.95 -11.36
CA ARG A 18 6.00 -27.50 -10.37
C ARG A 18 7.12 -26.48 -10.12
N PRO A 19 7.24 -25.88 -8.93
CA PRO A 19 8.28 -24.89 -8.67
C PRO A 19 9.66 -25.55 -8.64
N PHE A 20 10.62 -24.99 -9.36
CA PHE A 20 12.01 -25.46 -9.38
C PHE A 20 12.85 -24.92 -8.19
N ARG A 21 12.33 -23.89 -7.49
CA ARG A 21 13.01 -23.21 -6.39
C ARG A 21 12.04 -22.66 -5.36
N LYS A 22 12.56 -22.33 -4.17
CA LYS A 22 11.86 -21.56 -3.13
C LYS A 22 11.78 -20.06 -3.49
N PRO A 23 10.76 -19.32 -2.99
CA PRO A 23 10.60 -17.90 -3.26
C PRO A 23 11.78 -17.07 -2.72
N LYS A 24 12.16 -16.02 -3.45
CA LYS A 24 13.22 -15.09 -3.08
C LYS A 24 12.65 -13.88 -2.35
N LYS A 25 13.49 -13.24 -1.53
CA LYS A 25 13.11 -12.08 -0.69
C LYS A 25 12.46 -10.92 -1.47
N TYR A 26 12.77 -10.78 -2.76
CA TYR A 26 12.22 -9.72 -3.61
C TYR A 26 10.86 -10.06 -4.25
N GLU A 27 10.44 -11.34 -4.23
CA GLU A 27 9.13 -11.80 -4.72
C GLU A 27 8.06 -11.75 -3.61
N LEU A 28 8.49 -11.37 -2.41
CA LEU A 28 7.71 -11.33 -1.19
C LEU A 28 7.16 -9.91 -0.97
N GLY A 29 5.85 -9.80 -1.07
CA GLY A 29 5.06 -8.61 -0.74
C GLY A 29 4.56 -8.63 0.71
N ARG A 30 3.87 -7.54 1.07
CA ARG A 30 3.24 -7.36 2.38
C ARG A 30 1.74 -7.59 2.29
N ASP A 31 1.14 -7.86 3.44
CA ASP A 31 -0.31 -7.83 3.57
C ASP A 31 -0.82 -6.40 3.40
N TYR A 32 -2.04 -6.29 2.87
CA TYR A 32 -2.76 -5.03 2.79
C TYR A 32 -3.08 -4.54 4.19
N ILE A 33 -2.85 -3.25 4.43
CA ILE A 33 -3.18 -2.59 5.70
C ILE A 33 -4.19 -1.49 5.35
N PRO A 34 -5.46 -1.62 5.75
CA PRO A 34 -6.45 -0.58 5.48
C PRO A 34 -6.11 0.67 6.28
N THR A 35 -6.16 1.81 5.61
CA THR A 35 -6.00 3.13 6.22
C THR A 35 -7.33 3.57 6.80
N LEU A 36 -7.38 3.84 8.10
CA LEU A 36 -8.61 4.26 8.77
C LEU A 36 -8.66 5.77 8.98
N LEU A 37 -9.85 6.34 8.99
CA LEU A 37 -10.07 7.72 9.40
C LEU A 37 -9.98 7.82 10.94
N SER A 38 -9.27 8.82 11.44
CA SER A 38 -9.09 9.05 12.89
C SER A 38 -8.84 10.53 13.14
N THR A 39 -9.05 10.98 14.38
CA THR A 39 -8.65 12.32 14.82
C THR A 39 -7.12 12.50 14.81
N THR A 40 -6.40 11.41 15.06
CA THR A 40 -4.93 11.38 15.10
C THR A 40 -4.36 10.74 13.83
N GLU A 41 -3.32 11.37 13.29
CA GLU A 41 -2.58 10.83 12.15
C GLU A 41 -1.45 9.92 12.63
N ILE A 42 -1.46 8.66 12.21
CA ILE A 42 -0.43 7.68 12.56
C ILE A 42 0.27 7.23 11.30
N ARG A 43 1.56 7.56 11.22
CA ARG A 43 2.46 7.18 10.14
C ARG A 43 3.56 6.28 10.68
N ARG A 44 3.86 5.20 9.96
CA ARG A 44 4.96 4.29 10.28
C ARG A 44 6.00 4.32 9.17
N LYS A 45 7.25 4.61 9.52
CA LYS A 45 8.39 4.49 8.60
C LYS A 45 8.73 3.02 8.43
N ILE A 46 8.70 2.51 7.20
CA ILE A 46 9.01 1.11 6.91
C ILE A 46 10.20 1.01 5.97
N ARG A 47 11.20 0.23 6.39
CA ARG A 47 12.37 -0.10 5.58
C ARG A 47 11.97 -0.94 4.38
N VAL A 48 12.50 -0.61 3.20
CA VAL A 48 12.35 -1.41 1.96
C VAL A 48 13.71 -1.95 1.50
N ARG A 49 13.77 -2.67 0.37
CA ARG A 49 15.05 -3.14 -0.17
C ARG A 49 15.94 -1.95 -0.56
N GLY A 50 17.26 -2.08 -0.41
CA GLY A 50 18.23 -1.17 -1.03
C GLY A 50 18.53 0.17 -0.33
N GLY A 51 18.20 0.36 0.94
CA GLY A 51 18.54 1.62 1.66
C GLY A 51 17.32 2.47 2.01
N ASN A 52 16.28 2.36 1.19
CA ASN A 52 15.14 3.27 1.21
C ASN A 52 14.10 2.99 2.31
N TYR A 53 13.25 3.98 2.53
CA TYR A 53 12.10 3.91 3.40
C TYR A 53 10.83 4.32 2.64
N LYS A 54 9.72 3.68 2.95
CA LYS A 54 8.38 4.13 2.58
C LYS A 54 7.60 4.46 3.84
N ILE A 55 6.79 5.52 3.79
CA ILE A 55 5.91 5.89 4.89
C ILE A 55 4.58 5.17 4.66
N LEU A 56 4.21 4.30 5.59
CA LEU A 56 2.90 3.68 5.62
C LEU A 56 1.98 4.52 6.50
N LEU A 57 0.82 4.85 5.96
CA LEU A 57 -0.24 5.48 6.74
C LEU A 57 -1.08 4.38 7.40
N LEU A 58 -1.34 4.49 8.70
CA LEU A 58 -2.26 3.60 9.42
C LEU A 58 -3.57 4.31 9.71
N ARG A 59 -3.48 5.58 10.09
CA ARG A 59 -4.62 6.46 10.37
C ARG A 59 -4.41 7.83 9.73
N ALA A 60 -5.44 8.33 9.05
CA ALA A 60 -5.43 9.64 8.39
C ALA A 60 -6.42 10.57 9.11
N ALA A 61 -6.07 11.85 9.20
CA ALA A 61 -6.94 12.91 9.74
C ALA A 61 -7.13 14.08 8.76
N TYR A 62 -6.14 14.31 7.89
CA TYR A 62 -6.09 15.46 7.00
C TYR A 62 -5.87 15.02 5.56
N ALA A 63 -6.36 15.83 4.62
CA ALA A 63 -6.09 15.73 3.20
C ALA A 63 -5.68 17.12 2.67
N ASN A 64 -4.79 17.14 1.68
CA ASN A 64 -4.52 18.36 0.92
C ASN A 64 -5.50 18.39 -0.25
N VAL A 65 -6.37 19.40 -0.27
CA VAL A 65 -7.36 19.62 -1.32
C VAL A 65 -6.89 20.79 -2.16
N SER A 66 -6.82 20.59 -3.48
CA SER A 66 -6.44 21.63 -4.44
C SER A 66 -7.68 22.06 -5.22
N ASP A 67 -7.98 23.36 -5.19
CA ASP A 67 -9.08 23.95 -5.96
C ASP A 67 -8.58 24.31 -7.36
N PRO A 68 -8.98 23.60 -8.42
CA PRO A 68 -8.42 23.80 -9.76
C PRO A 68 -8.73 25.18 -10.37
N LYS A 69 -9.80 25.84 -9.90
CA LYS A 69 -10.21 27.17 -10.37
C LYS A 69 -9.35 28.30 -9.79
N THR A 70 -8.93 28.16 -8.53
CA THR A 70 -8.16 29.19 -7.82
C THR A 70 -6.67 28.86 -7.76
N GLY A 71 -6.29 27.62 -8.08
CA GLY A 71 -4.90 27.14 -7.98
C GLY A 71 -4.39 26.99 -6.54
N MET A 72 -5.26 27.18 -5.54
CA MET A 72 -4.87 27.14 -4.13
C MET A 72 -5.00 25.72 -3.58
N THR A 73 -3.98 25.27 -2.84
CA THR A 73 -4.01 24.01 -2.10
C THR A 73 -4.13 24.27 -0.60
N LYS A 74 -5.11 23.65 0.06
CA LYS A 74 -5.36 23.79 1.50
C LYS A 74 -5.32 22.43 2.18
N LYS A 75 -4.75 22.40 3.38
CA LYS A 75 -4.79 21.22 4.26
C LYS A 75 -6.10 21.26 5.05
N VAL A 76 -6.98 20.31 4.80
CA VAL A 76 -8.34 20.25 5.37
C VAL A 76 -8.53 18.94 6.14
N LYS A 77 -9.36 18.96 7.19
CA LYS A 77 -9.71 17.78 7.97
C LYS A 77 -10.73 16.92 7.22
N VAL A 78 -10.55 15.61 7.21
CA VAL A 78 -11.50 14.67 6.59
C VAL A 78 -12.58 14.31 7.61
N LEU A 79 -13.86 14.48 7.25
CA LEU A 79 -15.00 14.23 8.13
C LEU A 79 -15.56 12.81 8.00
N ARG A 80 -15.81 12.37 6.75
CA ARG A 80 -16.34 11.05 6.42
C ARG A 80 -15.93 10.70 5.00
N VAL A 81 -15.73 9.41 4.75
CA VAL A 81 -15.56 8.88 3.39
C VAL A 81 -16.94 8.63 2.81
N VAL A 82 -17.22 9.19 1.64
CA VAL A 82 -18.46 8.99 0.87
C VAL A 82 -18.00 8.46 -0.49
N ASP A 83 -18.52 7.29 -0.85
CA ASP A 83 -18.38 6.49 -2.09
C ASP A 83 -17.17 6.72 -3.01
#